data_AF-A0A350J7Q2-F1
#
_entry.id   AF-A0A350J7Q2-F1
#
_cell.length_a   1.000
_cell.length_b   1.000
_cell.length_c   1.000
_cell.angle_alpha   90.00
_cell.angle_beta   90.00
_cell.angle_gamma   90.00
#
_symmetry.space_group_name_H-M   'P 1'
#
loop_
_entity.id
_entity.type
_entity.pdbx_description
1 polymer ?
#
loop_
_entity_poly.entity_id
_entity_poly.type
_entity_poly.pdbx_seq_one_letter_code
_entity_poly.pdbx_strand_id
1 'polypeptide(L)'
;MKYFLANLGLHLLVNFILTLIVIIGSNRNNRGQTKHSLTYFVPFMVSILTVLYMVKITGPRLLDLTDVAGQNYYSYTGTIEEKSAFKNYLIVDGEKYFINPLRDLPEEGSYVKIRYTRYSKYVIEVAPAEAVPIDSDSPGEA
;
A
#
# COMPACT_ATOMS: atom_id res chain seq x y z
N MET A 1 -13.04 5.09 -0.99
CA MET A 1 -12.81 5.43 -2.42
C MET A 1 -12.09 6.75 -2.65
N LYS A 2 -12.62 7.91 -2.22
CA LYS A 2 -12.00 9.23 -2.52
C LYS A 2 -10.51 9.31 -2.12
N TYR A 3 -10.17 8.85 -0.91
CA TYR A 3 -8.79 8.82 -0.43
C TYR A 3 -7.90 7.91 -1.29
N PHE A 4 -8.37 6.71 -1.64
CA PHE A 4 -7.61 5.78 -2.48
C PHE A 4 -7.26 6.41 -3.83
N LEU A 5 -8.22 7.05 -4.50
CA LEU A 5 -7.99 7.73 -5.78
C LEU A 5 -7.04 8.93 -5.65
N ALA A 6 -7.19 9.73 -4.58
CA ALA A 6 -6.28 10.84 -4.32
C ALA A 6 -4.84 10.36 -4.03
N ASN A 7 -4.70 9.29 -3.24
CA ASN A 7 -3.42 8.67 -2.94
C ASN A 7 -2.78 8.06 -4.21
N LEU A 8 -3.55 7.35 -5.03
CA LEU A 8 -3.10 6.83 -6.32
C LEU A 8 -2.67 7.97 -7.25
N GLY A 9 -3.46 9.06 -7.34
CA GLY A 9 -3.12 10.24 -8.13
C GLY A 9 -1.79 10.87 -7.70
N LEU A 10 -1.54 10.99 -6.39
CA LEU A 10 -0.27 11.48 -5.87
C LEU A 10 0.89 10.56 -6.25
N HIS A 11 0.72 9.24 -6.12
CA HIS A 11 1.76 8.26 -6.50
C HIS A 11 2.04 8.27 -8.01
N LEU A 12 1.02 8.46 -8.85
CA LEU A 12 1.17 8.63 -10.29
C LEU A 12 1.92 9.92 -10.62
N LEU A 13 1.62 11.02 -9.94
CA LEU A 13 2.33 12.28 -10.10
C LEU A 13 3.82 12.15 -9.73
N VAL A 14 4.12 11.49 -8.60
CA VAL A 14 5.52 11.21 -8.20
C VAL A 14 6.23 10.37 -9.26
N ASN A 15 5.59 9.30 -9.75
CA ASN A 15 6.17 8.46 -10.81
C ASN A 15 6.41 9.24 -12.11
N PHE A 16 5.49 10.14 -12.47
CA PHE A 16 5.62 11.00 -13.64
C PHE A 16 6.81 11.95 -13.50
N ILE A 17 6.97 12.61 -12.35
CA ILE A 17 8.10 13.50 -12.07
C ILE A 17 9.42 12.73 -12.12
N LEU A 18 9.52 11.55 -11.50
CA LEU A 18 10.72 10.73 -11.55
C LEU A 18 11.08 10.34 -12.99
N THR A 19 10.08 9.95 -13.78
CA THR A 19 10.26 9.64 -15.21
C THR A 19 10.77 10.84 -16.00
N LEU A 20 10.23 12.04 -15.75
CA LEU A 20 10.73 13.27 -16.37
C LEU A 20 12.19 13.55 -16.01
N ILE A 21 12.59 13.35 -14.75
CA ILE A 21 13.98 13.51 -14.31
C ILE A 21 14.90 12.56 -15.08
N VAL A 22 14.50 11.30 -15.27
CA VAL A 22 15.26 10.32 -16.05
C VAL A 22 15.41 10.78 -17.50
N ILE A 23 14.31 11.20 -18.14
CA ILE A 23 14.32 11.65 -19.55
C ILE A 23 15.21 12.89 -19.72
N ILE A 24 15.02 13.91 -18.88
CA ILE A 24 15.79 15.16 -18.94
C ILE A 24 17.27 14.88 -18.67
N GLY A 25 17.59 14.09 -17.64
CA GLY A 25 18.96 13.72 -17.30
C GLY A 25 19.65 12.94 -18.41
N SER A 26 18.96 11.95 -18.99
CA SER A 26 19.49 11.14 -20.10
C SER A 26 19.73 11.98 -21.35
N ASN A 27 18.81 12.89 -21.67
CA ASN A 27 18.97 13.82 -22.80
C ASN A 27 20.16 14.78 -22.60
N ARG A 28 20.38 15.27 -21.37
CA ARG A 28 21.55 16.11 -21.05
C ARG A 28 22.87 15.35 -21.17
N ASN A 29 22.91 14.10 -20.70
CA ASN A 29 24.06 13.22 -20.85
C ASN A 29 24.40 12.96 -22.33
N ASN A 30 23.39 12.67 -23.14
CA ASN A 30 23.55 12.41 -24.59
C ASN A 30 24.06 13.64 -25.35
N ARG A 31 23.72 14.86 -24.89
CA ARG A 31 24.21 16.13 -25.46
C ARG A 31 25.58 16.55 -24.94
N GLY A 32 26.22 15.75 -24.08
CA GLY A 32 27.51 16.11 -23.47
C GLY A 32 27.45 17.32 -22.52
N GLN A 33 26.25 17.69 -22.03
CA GLN A 33 26.05 18.87 -21.18
C GLN A 33 26.33 18.60 -19.70
N THR A 34 26.65 17.35 -19.36
CA THR A 34 26.89 16.91 -17.98
C THR A 34 28.37 17.04 -17.65
N LYS A 35 28.71 18.04 -16.81
CA LYS A 35 30.11 18.40 -16.50
C LYS A 35 30.77 17.50 -15.46
N HIS A 36 30.00 16.86 -14.58
CA HIS A 36 30.53 16.04 -13.50
C HIS A 36 30.29 14.56 -13.80
N SER A 37 31.33 13.73 -13.68
CA SER A 37 31.23 12.30 -13.96
C SER A 37 30.22 11.59 -13.06
N LEU A 38 30.07 12.02 -11.80
CA LEU A 38 29.09 11.45 -10.87
C LEU A 38 27.64 11.75 -11.29
N THR A 39 27.35 12.94 -11.81
CA THR A 39 25.98 13.28 -12.23
C THR A 39 25.56 12.54 -13.49
N TYR A 40 26.50 11.95 -14.22
CA TYR A 40 26.21 11.08 -15.34
C TYR A 40 25.41 9.82 -14.92
N PHE A 41 25.61 9.33 -13.70
CA PHE A 41 24.93 8.14 -13.17
C PHE A 41 23.55 8.45 -12.55
N VAL A 42 23.23 9.72 -12.31
CA VAL A 42 21.94 10.13 -11.71
C VAL A 42 20.73 9.59 -12.45
N PRO A 43 20.57 9.78 -13.79
CA PRO A 43 19.38 9.26 -14.48
C PRO A 43 19.25 7.74 -14.37
N PHE A 44 20.37 7.01 -14.32
CA PHE A 44 20.35 5.56 -14.11
C PHE A 44 19.88 5.19 -12.70
N MET A 45 20.43 5.82 -11.65
CA MET A 45 19.98 5.60 -10.27
C MET A 45 18.49 5.96 -10.09
N VAL A 46 18.05 7.08 -10.64
CA VAL A 46 16.65 7.51 -10.60
C VAL A 46 15.77 6.53 -11.36
N SER A 47 16.21 5.95 -12.49
CA SER A 47 15.42 4.96 -13.21
C SER A 47 15.19 3.69 -12.39
N ILE A 48 16.20 3.20 -11.66
CA ILE A 48 16.06 2.05 -10.76
C ILE A 48 15.05 2.38 -9.66
N LEU A 49 15.17 3.54 -9.04
CA LEU A 49 14.22 4.00 -8.02
C LEU A 49 12.79 4.12 -8.58
N THR A 50 12.64 4.62 -9.80
CA THR A 50 11.33 4.75 -10.48
C THR A 50 10.70 3.38 -10.69
N VAL A 51 11.47 2.40 -11.17
CA VAL A 51 10.98 1.03 -11.37
C VAL A 51 10.59 0.40 -10.03
N LEU A 52 11.43 0.52 -9.00
CA LEU A 52 11.13 0.00 -7.67
C LEU A 52 9.86 0.63 -7.08
N TYR A 53 9.72 1.95 -7.19
CA TYR A 53 8.55 2.67 -6.74
C TYR A 53 7.29 2.23 -7.49
N MET A 54 7.39 2.07 -8.81
CA MET A 54 6.29 1.58 -9.63
C MET A 54 5.88 0.16 -9.25
N VAL A 55 6.82 -0.76 -9.07
CA VAL A 55 6.51 -2.16 -8.73
C VAL A 55 5.99 -2.32 -7.31
N LYS A 56 6.54 -1.57 -6.34
CA LYS A 56 6.18 -1.75 -4.92
C LYS A 56 5.00 -0.90 -4.47
N ILE A 57 4.73 0.23 -5.13
CA ILE A 57 3.76 1.22 -4.63
C ILE A 57 2.66 1.50 -5.65
N THR A 58 3.02 2.00 -6.83
CA THR A 58 2.02 2.50 -7.80
C THR A 58 1.30 1.36 -8.54
N GLY A 59 2.04 0.35 -8.97
CA GLY A 59 1.55 -0.79 -9.75
C GLY A 59 0.48 -1.60 -9.02
N PRO A 60 0.70 -2.07 -7.78
CA PRO A 60 -0.33 -2.77 -7.02
C PRO A 60 -1.62 -1.96 -6.86
N ARG A 61 -1.52 -0.63 -6.65
CA ARG A 61 -2.69 0.25 -6.56
C ARG A 61 -3.41 0.45 -7.90
N LEU A 62 -2.68 0.44 -9.02
CA LEU A 62 -3.30 0.46 -10.35
C LEU A 62 -4.09 -0.82 -10.62
N LEU A 63 -3.55 -1.98 -10.24
CA LEU A 63 -4.26 -3.26 -10.38
C LEU A 63 -5.53 -3.30 -9.53
N ASP A 64 -5.46 -2.74 -8.31
CA ASP A 64 -6.60 -2.61 -7.40
C ASP A 64 -7.66 -1.60 -7.86
N LEU A 65 -7.42 -0.80 -8.91
CA LEU A 65 -8.39 0.18 -9.38
C LEU A 65 -9.70 -0.49 -9.83
N THR A 66 -9.59 -1.66 -10.47
CA THR A 66 -10.73 -2.46 -10.92
C THR A 66 -11.52 -3.02 -9.74
N ASP A 67 -10.84 -3.55 -8.73
CA ASP A 67 -11.41 -4.02 -7.47
C ASP A 67 -12.15 -2.90 -6.73
N VAL A 68 -11.54 -1.71 -6.65
CA VAL A 68 -12.13 -0.54 -5.99
C VAL A 68 -13.34 0.00 -6.75
N ALA A 69 -13.29 0.05 -8.08
CA ALA A 69 -14.41 0.49 -8.91
C ALA A 69 -15.58 -0.50 -8.88
N GLY A 70 -15.29 -1.80 -8.89
CA GLY A 70 -16.27 -2.88 -8.83
C GLY A 70 -16.73 -3.26 -7.43
N GLN A 71 -16.18 -2.64 -6.39
CA GLN A 71 -16.41 -2.98 -4.98
C GLN A 71 -16.09 -4.44 -4.62
N ASN A 72 -15.16 -5.05 -5.36
CA ASN A 72 -14.71 -6.42 -5.14
C ASN A 72 -13.58 -6.41 -4.11
N TYR A 73 -13.92 -6.67 -2.85
CA TYR A 73 -12.97 -6.63 -1.74
C TYR A 73 -12.82 -7.98 -1.07
N TYR A 74 -11.60 -8.28 -0.64
CA TYR A 74 -11.29 -9.44 0.17
C TYR A 74 -11.61 -9.11 1.62
N SER A 75 -12.01 -10.12 2.39
CA SER A 75 -12.25 -9.98 3.83
C SER A 75 -11.33 -10.90 4.61
N TYR A 76 -10.80 -10.40 5.71
CA TYR A 76 -10.05 -11.19 6.69
C TYR A 76 -10.50 -10.78 8.08
N THR A 77 -10.55 -11.72 9.02
CA THR A 77 -10.89 -11.44 10.41
C THR A 77 -9.74 -11.90 11.28
N GLY A 78 -9.28 -11.03 12.18
CA GLY A 78 -8.11 -11.29 13.00
C GLY A 78 -7.91 -10.23 14.08
N THR A 79 -6.82 -10.32 14.82
CA THR A 79 -6.51 -9.41 15.92
C THR A 79 -5.54 -8.32 15.45
N ILE A 80 -5.84 -7.06 15.77
CA ILE A 80 -4.90 -5.96 15.51
C ILE A 80 -3.69 -6.10 16.43
N GLU A 81 -2.51 -6.32 15.87
CA GLU A 81 -1.26 -6.41 16.62
C GLU A 81 -0.59 -5.05 16.79
N GLU A 82 -0.58 -4.24 15.72
CA GLU A 82 0.06 -2.94 15.69
C GLU A 82 -0.72 -2.01 14.78
N LYS A 83 -0.87 -0.73 15.16
CA LYS A 83 -1.36 0.31 14.25
C LYS A 83 -0.46 1.53 14.26
N SER A 84 -0.23 2.09 13.08
CA SER A 84 0.48 3.37 12.94
C SER A 84 -0.25 4.27 11.97
N ALA A 85 -1.00 5.23 12.52
CA ALA A 85 -1.65 6.27 11.73
C ALA A 85 -0.61 7.10 10.95
N PHE A 86 0.53 7.45 11.58
CA PHE A 86 1.58 8.22 10.91
C PHE A 86 2.22 7.47 9.73
N LYS A 87 2.39 6.15 9.85
CA LYS A 87 2.98 5.32 8.80
C LYS A 87 1.93 4.66 7.89
N ASN A 88 0.66 5.01 8.05
CA ASN A 88 -0.48 4.54 7.25
C ASN A 88 -0.61 3.01 7.17
N TYR A 89 -0.38 2.29 8.27
CA TYR A 89 -0.57 0.83 8.30
C TYR A 89 -1.23 0.32 9.57
N LEU A 90 -1.77 -0.90 9.46
CA LEU A 90 -2.12 -1.78 10.56
C LEU A 90 -1.57 -3.17 10.29
N ILE A 91 -1.27 -3.92 11.35
CA ILE A 91 -0.86 -5.32 11.29
C ILE A 91 -1.98 -6.15 11.92
N VAL A 92 -2.49 -7.15 11.19
CA VAL A 92 -3.47 -8.12 11.70
C VAL A 92 -2.88 -9.51 11.53
N ASP A 93 -2.70 -10.23 12.63
CA ASP A 93 -2.11 -11.58 12.68
C ASP A 93 -0.80 -11.68 11.85
N GLY A 94 0.14 -10.76 12.07
CA GLY A 94 1.42 -10.68 11.37
C GLY A 94 1.38 -10.10 9.94
N GLU A 95 0.20 -9.92 9.34
CA GLU A 95 0.06 -9.40 7.98
C GLU A 95 -0.13 -7.88 7.97
N LYS A 96 0.63 -7.20 7.10
CA LYS A 96 0.61 -5.74 7.00
C LYS A 96 -0.40 -5.23 5.98
N TYR A 97 -1.28 -4.34 6.43
CA TYR A 97 -2.30 -3.69 5.62
C TYR A 97 -2.13 -2.16 5.63
N PHE A 98 -2.44 -1.51 4.51
CA PHE A 98 -2.31 -0.05 4.37
C PHE A 98 -3.66 0.64 4.55
N ILE A 99 -3.67 1.77 5.26
CA ILE A 99 -4.92 2.42 5.68
C ILE A 99 -4.95 3.91 5.37
N ASN A 100 -6.15 4.47 5.40
CA ASN A 100 -6.32 5.92 5.48
C ASN A 100 -6.05 6.38 6.94
N PRO A 101 -5.08 7.28 7.18
CA PRO A 101 -4.77 7.77 8.53
C PRO A 101 -5.90 8.58 9.17
N LEU A 102 -6.84 9.07 8.36
CA LEU A 102 -7.97 9.86 8.83
C LEU A 102 -9.16 9.01 9.29
N ARG A 103 -9.04 7.68 9.23
CA ARG A 103 -10.07 6.76 9.72
C ARG A 103 -9.84 6.49 11.20
N ASP A 104 -10.94 6.48 11.95
CA ASP A 104 -10.92 5.97 13.32
C ASP A 104 -10.74 4.45 13.31
N LEU A 105 -9.77 3.96 14.08
CA LEU A 105 -9.34 2.56 14.05
C LEU A 105 -9.51 1.97 15.44
N PRO A 106 -10.05 0.73 15.55
CA PRO A 106 -10.07 -0.01 16.80
C PRO A 106 -8.70 -0.09 17.45
N GLU A 107 -8.67 -0.27 18.77
CA GLU A 107 -7.44 -0.36 19.55
C GLU A 107 -6.65 -1.64 19.23
N GLU A 108 -5.34 -1.60 19.50
CA GLU A 108 -4.50 -2.80 19.44
C GLU A 108 -5.05 -3.86 20.40
N GLY A 109 -5.04 -5.12 19.99
CA GLY A 109 -5.71 -6.23 20.67
C GLY A 109 -7.18 -6.43 20.30
N SER A 110 -7.80 -5.52 19.53
CA SER A 110 -9.20 -5.69 19.09
C SER A 110 -9.32 -6.76 18.01
N TYR A 111 -10.36 -7.60 18.12
CA TYR A 111 -10.76 -8.54 17.07
C TYR A 111 -11.60 -7.83 16.01
N VAL A 112 -11.13 -7.82 14.77
CA VAL A 112 -11.72 -7.01 13.69
C VAL A 112 -11.86 -7.80 12.41
N LYS A 113 -12.89 -7.46 11.64
CA LYS A 113 -13.03 -7.84 10.24
C LYS A 113 -12.55 -6.69 9.37
N ILE A 114 -11.52 -6.93 8.58
CA ILE A 114 -10.99 -5.99 7.60
C ILE A 114 -11.49 -6.35 6.19
N ARG A 115 -11.87 -5.34 5.42
CA ARG A 115 -12.08 -5.45 3.97
C ARG A 115 -10.97 -4.72 3.24
N TYR A 116 -10.30 -5.39 2.33
CA TYR A 116 -9.08 -4.87 1.69
C TYR A 116 -8.98 -5.22 0.21
N THR A 117 -8.11 -4.51 -0.50
CA THR A 117 -7.80 -4.75 -1.92
C THR A 117 -6.70 -5.79 -2.09
N ARG A 118 -6.74 -6.58 -3.17
CA ARG A 118 -5.91 -7.78 -3.30
C ARG A 118 -4.42 -7.48 -3.34
N TYR A 119 -4.00 -6.52 -4.17
CA TYR A 119 -2.60 -6.35 -4.54
C TYR A 119 -1.86 -5.38 -3.62
N SER A 120 -2.46 -4.23 -3.30
CA SER A 120 -1.84 -3.23 -2.42
C SER A 120 -2.19 -3.43 -0.95
N LYS A 121 -3.04 -4.40 -0.60
CA LYS A 121 -3.51 -4.64 0.78
C LYS A 121 -4.10 -3.38 1.42
N TYR A 122 -4.76 -2.55 0.61
CA TYR A 122 -5.34 -1.30 1.07
C TYR A 122 -6.70 -1.56 1.73
N VAL A 123 -6.87 -1.12 2.97
CA VAL A 123 -8.07 -1.37 3.78
C VAL A 123 -9.15 -0.37 3.44
N ILE A 124 -10.27 -0.90 2.97
CA ILE A 124 -11.48 -0.17 2.60
C ILE A 124 -12.41 -0.03 3.79
N GLU A 125 -12.42 -1.00 4.70
CA GLU A 125 -13.28 -1.01 5.88
C GLU A 125 -12.64 -1.81 7.01
N VAL A 126 -12.81 -1.34 8.24
CA VAL A 126 -12.47 -2.07 9.47
C VAL A 126 -13.71 -2.03 10.33
N ALA A 127 -14.23 -3.20 10.69
CA ALA A 127 -15.38 -3.33 11.58
C ALA A 127 -15.00 -4.21 12.77
N PRO A 128 -15.46 -3.91 14.00
CA PRO A 128 -15.37 -4.84 15.11
C PRO A 128 -16.03 -6.18 14.71
N ALA A 129 -15.38 -7.28 15.03
CA ALA A 129 -15.96 -8.61 14.90
C ALA A 129 -16.20 -9.17 16.31
N GLU A 130 -17.36 -9.78 16.53
CA GLU A 130 -17.55 -10.59 17.72
C GLU A 130 -16.62 -11.79 17.61
N ALA A 131 -15.73 -11.96 18.60
CA ALA A 131 -14.96 -13.18 18.72
C ALA A 131 -15.97 -14.29 19.02
N VAL A 132 -16.14 -15.25 18.11
CA VAL A 132 -16.90 -16.46 18.41
C VAL A 132 -16.02 -17.27 19.38
N PRO A 133 -16.38 -17.41 20.66
CA PRO A 133 -15.63 -18.26 21.55
C PRO A 133 -15.70 -19.68 20.98
N ILE A 134 -14.54 -20.25 20.64
CA ILE A 134 -14.44 -21.67 20.34
C ILE A 134 -14.56 -22.34 21.70
N ASP A 135 -15.77 -22.78 22.06
CA ASP A 135 -15.99 -23.66 23.21
C ASP A 135 -15.11 -24.90 23.00
N SER A 136 -13.97 -24.92 23.70
CA SER A 136 -13.02 -26.04 23.70
C SER A 136 -13.43 -27.13 24.69
N ASP A 137 -14.61 -27.00 25.30
CA ASP A 137 -15.15 -27.87 26.35
C ASP A 137 -16.36 -28.71 25.87
N SER A 138 -16.33 -29.26 24.64
CA SER A 138 -17.11 -30.47 24.36
C SER A 138 -16.22 -31.69 24.53
N PRO A 139 -16.16 -32.30 25.73
CA PRO A 139 -15.66 -33.65 25.84
C PRO A 139 -16.58 -34.51 24.98
N GLY A 140 -16.01 -35.12 23.94
CA GLY A 140 -16.71 -36.11 23.14
C GLY A 140 -17.26 -37.18 24.08
N GLU A 141 -18.58 -37.24 24.20
CA GLU A 141 -19.24 -38.40 24.77
C GLU A 141 -18.89 -39.60 23.91
N ALA A 142 -18.20 -40.56 24.55
CA ALA A 142 -17.80 -41.84 24.00
C ALA A 142 -18.97 -42.83 23.99
#